data_AF-A0A943G1S6-F1
#
_entry.id   AF-A0A943G1S6-F1
#
_cell.length_a   1.000
_cell.length_b   1.000
_cell.length_c   1.000
_cell.angle_alpha   90.00
_cell.angle_beta   90.00
_cell.angle_gamma   90.00
#
_symmetry.space_group_name_H-M   'P 1'
#
loop_
_entity.id
_entity.type
_entity.pdbx_description
1 polymer ?
#
loop_
_entity_poly.entity_id
_entity_poly.type
_entity_poly.pdbx_seq_one_letter_code
_entity_poly.pdbx_strand_id
1 'polypeptide(L)'
;MQIIDDNTVVVNNSEEFKKALSEENDYNYIYLGNDITLTSGFTINANKTNLIIDGTYNNVKYTYTNNLNESSDVIEASTSNRKITLKNMNIISSHTYGIVYVPSHPNYSNLSVEYNNINFSGVELSCNYYGITKIIDSLISGSDTNGVTVRKVCDSNRILIGGNTTITSNSNTNPVFFFNDVIPSYIKIVPNSNVNITTNKELMNGTNRLDLTVGHGSEFLLTTGNGFAITTTHGARNVLIEEMANFTFIEKSHQRVPMWNVFGDLKVLEGASLSVINTYMNTPTDNYNIYFKGSNQKFILDNPKYINIYTKNANVVYTNNPVDFSFKFSRINMWIYALDYLNACTLDDTPAFYWYKEDTPAEITGIFNKDSTTITSHNFTDSELISSTDINSFTLQGIKILTIGMLKINIHPITDSINSISGHTIPYANVKIEYSNKAFTATADKDGLFEVNIDAIVPDNTRVKVTSCLNSCYTERKVTVPFMGELTLLKVTENIPFSMTPLSSNPIVLHKKNKTVITVIDSRVNSTNWKLYINFTNPMIDSSGKVLIDSLLFKKFDNESFKLTTNKKLVYESSTNNGNVGVSNITFSTDKGLLISPTKDLLEDEDYSTMIIWSIEE
;
A
#
# COMPACT_ATOMS: atom_id res chain seq x y z
N MET A 1 -20.08 -2.39 -40.80
CA MET A 1 -19.61 -1.34 -39.86
C MET A 1 -20.76 -0.36 -39.70
N GLN A 2 -21.13 -0.03 -38.48
CA GLN A 2 -22.19 0.93 -38.19
C GLN A 2 -21.56 2.25 -37.76
N ILE A 3 -21.87 3.34 -38.45
CA ILE A 3 -21.43 4.68 -38.10
C ILE A 3 -22.41 5.26 -37.09
N ILE A 4 -21.92 5.71 -35.94
CA ILE A 4 -22.73 6.39 -34.91
C ILE A 4 -22.69 7.89 -35.15
N ASP A 5 -21.48 8.44 -35.33
CA ASP A 5 -21.20 9.83 -35.66
C ASP A 5 -19.84 9.94 -36.39
N ASP A 6 -19.39 11.17 -36.65
CA ASP A 6 -18.15 11.44 -37.39
C ASP A 6 -16.89 10.93 -36.67
N ASN A 7 -16.96 10.67 -35.36
CA ASN A 7 -15.84 10.22 -34.53
C ASN A 7 -16.01 8.77 -34.00
N THR A 8 -17.21 8.20 -34.12
CA THR A 8 -17.59 6.97 -33.41
C THR A 8 -18.18 5.92 -34.35
N VAL A 9 -17.67 4.69 -34.28
CA VAL A 9 -18.16 3.55 -35.08
C VAL A 9 -18.29 2.27 -34.25
N VAL A 10 -19.12 1.36 -34.72
CA VAL A 10 -19.24 -0.03 -34.24
C VAL A 10 -18.76 -0.98 -35.34
N VAL A 11 -17.83 -1.87 -34.99
CA VAL A 11 -17.28 -2.88 -35.90
C VAL A 11 -17.69 -4.28 -35.46
N ASN A 12 -17.96 -5.17 -36.41
CA ASN A 12 -18.50 -6.51 -36.13
C ASN A 12 -17.60 -7.67 -36.62
N ASN A 13 -16.47 -7.35 -37.26
CA ASN A 13 -15.50 -8.33 -37.74
C ASN A 13 -14.11 -7.69 -37.92
N SER A 14 -13.11 -8.52 -38.20
CA SER A 14 -11.70 -8.13 -38.36
C SER A 14 -11.47 -7.10 -39.48
N GLU A 15 -12.17 -7.24 -40.61
CA GLU A 15 -12.01 -6.33 -41.75
C GLU A 15 -12.52 -4.92 -41.43
N GLU A 16 -13.68 -4.82 -40.79
CA GLU A 16 -14.23 -3.55 -40.32
C GLU A 16 -13.33 -2.91 -39.25
N PHE A 17 -12.80 -3.72 -38.34
CA PHE A 17 -11.89 -3.26 -37.30
C PHE A 17 -10.59 -2.68 -37.88
N LYS A 18 -9.98 -3.40 -38.83
CA LYS A 18 -8.82 -2.92 -39.59
C LYS A 18 -9.15 -1.62 -40.32
N LYS A 19 -10.25 -1.59 -41.07
CA LYS A 19 -10.70 -0.41 -41.81
C LYS A 19 -10.82 0.82 -40.92
N ALA A 20 -11.52 0.69 -39.80
CA ALA A 20 -11.72 1.80 -38.85
C ALA A 20 -10.39 2.33 -38.30
N LEU A 21 -9.42 1.46 -38.02
CA LEU A 21 -8.18 1.82 -37.36
C LEU A 21 -7.05 2.26 -38.31
N SER A 22 -6.91 1.66 -39.49
CA SER A 22 -5.75 1.88 -40.37
C SER A 22 -6.00 2.88 -41.51
N GLU A 23 -7.24 3.03 -41.97
CA GLU A 23 -7.56 3.97 -43.06
C GLU A 23 -7.65 5.42 -42.58
N GLU A 24 -7.59 6.35 -43.54
CA GLU A 24 -7.78 7.77 -43.28
C GLU A 24 -9.26 8.07 -43.00
N ASN A 25 -9.58 8.33 -41.73
CA ASN A 25 -10.91 8.69 -41.23
C ASN A 25 -10.80 9.33 -39.83
N ASP A 26 -11.87 9.94 -39.37
CA ASP A 26 -11.92 10.68 -38.09
C ASP A 26 -12.40 9.83 -36.91
N TYR A 27 -12.58 8.51 -37.08
CA TYR A 27 -13.04 7.64 -36.01
C TYR A 27 -11.96 7.44 -34.94
N ASN A 28 -12.12 8.08 -33.78
CA ASN A 28 -11.24 7.91 -32.62
C ASN A 28 -11.88 7.09 -31.50
N TYR A 29 -13.18 6.75 -31.62
CA TYR A 29 -13.88 5.89 -30.70
C TYR A 29 -14.49 4.69 -31.45
N ILE A 30 -14.01 3.48 -31.13
CA ILE A 30 -14.42 2.26 -31.80
C ILE A 30 -15.07 1.33 -30.77
N TYR A 31 -16.32 0.98 -31.00
CA TYR A 31 -17.01 -0.08 -30.29
C TYR A 31 -16.85 -1.43 -30.98
N LEU A 32 -16.72 -2.51 -30.22
CA LEU A 32 -16.98 -3.86 -30.74
C LEU A 32 -18.49 -4.15 -30.64
N GLY A 33 -19.09 -4.51 -31.77
CA GLY A 33 -20.49 -4.99 -31.86
C GLY A 33 -20.62 -6.50 -31.92
N ASN A 34 -19.49 -7.22 -31.93
CA ASN A 34 -19.39 -8.67 -31.91
C ASN A 34 -18.01 -9.10 -31.39
N ASP A 35 -17.81 -10.40 -31.12
CA ASP A 35 -16.48 -10.96 -30.93
C ASP A 35 -15.63 -10.79 -32.19
N ILE A 36 -14.37 -10.37 -32.03
CA ILE A 36 -13.43 -10.11 -33.12
C ILE A 36 -12.25 -11.06 -33.01
N THR A 37 -12.04 -11.89 -34.03
CA THR A 37 -10.78 -12.64 -34.21
C THR A 37 -9.94 -11.95 -35.28
N LEU A 38 -8.76 -11.47 -34.91
CA LEU A 38 -7.85 -10.79 -35.83
C LEU A 38 -7.34 -11.77 -36.90
N THR A 39 -7.42 -11.35 -38.16
CA THR A 39 -7.03 -12.16 -39.33
C THR A 39 -5.74 -11.70 -40.01
N SER A 40 -5.28 -10.48 -39.73
CA SER A 40 -4.02 -9.91 -40.24
C SER A 40 -3.59 -8.71 -39.39
N GLY A 41 -2.29 -8.42 -39.34
CA GLY A 41 -1.79 -7.18 -38.74
C GLY A 41 -2.09 -5.93 -39.57
N PHE A 42 -1.90 -4.77 -38.93
CA PHE A 42 -2.00 -3.45 -39.55
C PHE A 42 -1.46 -2.34 -38.63
N THR A 43 -1.06 -1.22 -39.22
CA THR A 43 -0.65 -0.02 -38.49
C THR A 43 -1.85 0.89 -38.25
N ILE A 44 -2.00 1.40 -37.03
CA ILE A 44 -2.99 2.42 -36.68
C ILE A 44 -2.67 3.71 -37.44
N ASN A 45 -3.69 4.33 -38.04
CA ASN A 45 -3.51 5.56 -38.82
C ASN A 45 -2.89 6.67 -37.96
N ALA A 46 -1.95 7.41 -38.56
CA ALA A 46 -1.21 8.48 -37.90
C ALA A 46 -2.10 9.65 -37.42
N ASN A 47 -3.28 9.87 -38.02
CA ASN A 47 -4.17 10.96 -37.60
C ASN A 47 -4.87 10.68 -36.25
N LYS A 48 -4.86 9.43 -35.78
CA LYS A 48 -5.52 9.01 -34.53
C LYS A 48 -4.63 9.25 -33.32
N THR A 49 -4.47 10.52 -32.95
CA THR A 49 -3.58 10.92 -31.85
C THR A 49 -4.02 10.30 -30.51
N ASN A 50 -5.33 10.29 -30.25
CA ASN A 50 -5.96 9.67 -29.08
C ASN A 50 -7.04 8.70 -29.56
N LEU A 51 -6.90 7.43 -29.23
CA LEU A 51 -7.74 6.35 -29.70
C LEU A 51 -8.38 5.61 -28.53
N ILE A 52 -9.67 5.31 -28.64
CA ILE A 52 -10.41 4.46 -27.71
C ILE A 52 -11.00 3.28 -28.48
N ILE A 53 -10.70 2.07 -28.01
CA ILE A 53 -11.28 0.81 -28.46
C ILE A 53 -12.04 0.25 -27.26
N ASP A 54 -13.37 0.34 -27.29
CA ASP A 54 -14.27 -0.15 -26.26
C ASP A 54 -14.91 -1.47 -26.74
N GLY A 55 -14.65 -2.58 -26.06
CA GLY A 55 -15.26 -3.85 -26.44
C GLY A 55 -16.67 -4.06 -25.93
N THR A 56 -17.33 -3.03 -25.41
CA THR A 56 -18.71 -3.10 -24.94
C THR A 56 -19.63 -2.19 -25.75
N TYR A 57 -20.65 -2.76 -26.37
CA TYR A 57 -21.69 -2.00 -27.07
C TYR A 57 -23.07 -2.48 -26.63
N ASN A 58 -24.00 -1.55 -26.39
CA ASN A 58 -25.35 -1.84 -25.86
C ASN A 58 -25.34 -2.73 -24.60
N ASN A 59 -24.40 -2.47 -23.68
CA ASN A 59 -24.18 -3.22 -22.45
C ASN A 59 -23.76 -4.70 -22.66
N VAL A 60 -23.34 -5.08 -23.86
CA VAL A 60 -22.78 -6.41 -24.16
C VAL A 60 -21.27 -6.29 -24.31
N LYS A 61 -20.51 -7.00 -23.46
CA LYS A 61 -19.04 -7.06 -23.47
C LYS A 61 -18.56 -8.18 -24.39
N TYR A 62 -17.75 -7.84 -25.39
CA TYR A 62 -17.22 -8.75 -26.41
C TYR A 62 -15.75 -9.11 -26.20
N THR A 63 -15.31 -10.10 -26.97
CA THR A 63 -13.96 -10.68 -26.92
C THR A 63 -13.14 -10.31 -28.16
N TYR A 64 -11.93 -9.80 -27.93
CA TYR A 64 -10.89 -9.69 -28.95
C TYR A 64 -9.95 -10.90 -28.86
N THR A 65 -9.71 -11.57 -29.99
CA THR A 65 -8.80 -12.72 -30.08
C THR A 65 -7.71 -12.46 -31.10
N ASN A 66 -6.44 -12.69 -30.72
CA ASN A 66 -5.30 -12.68 -31.64
C ASN A 66 -4.46 -13.96 -31.49
N ASN A 67 -4.54 -14.83 -32.49
CA ASN A 67 -3.81 -16.10 -32.55
C ASN A 67 -2.70 -16.11 -33.61
N LEU A 68 -2.41 -14.96 -34.20
CA LEU A 68 -1.36 -14.79 -35.20
C LEU A 68 0.03 -14.89 -34.54
N ASN A 69 1.07 -15.13 -35.33
CA ASN A 69 2.41 -15.44 -34.84
C ASN A 69 3.55 -14.68 -35.54
N GLU A 70 3.30 -14.05 -36.68
CA GLU A 70 4.29 -13.27 -37.41
C GLU A 70 4.39 -11.85 -36.84
N SER A 71 5.59 -11.27 -36.82
CA SER A 71 5.79 -9.90 -36.30
C SER A 71 5.06 -8.83 -37.12
N SER A 72 4.71 -9.13 -38.39
CA SER A 72 3.88 -8.27 -39.23
C SER A 72 2.38 -8.38 -38.95
N ASP A 73 1.96 -9.37 -38.16
CA ASP A 73 0.57 -9.72 -37.92
C ASP A 73 0.04 -9.27 -36.54
N VAL A 74 0.43 -8.05 -36.16
CA VAL A 74 -0.02 -7.36 -34.95
C VAL A 74 -0.59 -5.98 -35.29
N ILE A 75 -1.36 -5.41 -34.36
CA ILE A 75 -1.74 -4.01 -34.43
C ILE A 75 -0.52 -3.18 -34.03
N GLU A 76 -0.01 -2.37 -34.95
CA GLU A 76 1.17 -1.52 -34.73
C GLU A 76 0.77 -0.06 -34.50
N ALA A 77 1.40 0.60 -33.53
CA ALA A 77 1.21 2.03 -33.30
C ALA A 77 2.06 2.89 -34.26
N SER A 78 1.49 4.00 -34.72
CA SER A 78 2.18 5.08 -35.44
C SER A 78 2.88 6.07 -34.50
N THR A 79 3.94 6.73 -34.98
CA THR A 79 4.76 7.68 -34.19
C THR A 79 4.00 8.91 -33.67
N SER A 80 2.89 9.27 -34.31
CA SER A 80 2.01 10.37 -33.92
C SER A 80 0.97 9.98 -32.88
N ASN A 81 0.73 8.68 -32.65
CA ASN A 81 -0.18 8.25 -31.59
C ASN A 81 0.40 8.68 -30.22
N ARG A 82 -0.48 9.15 -29.32
CA ARG A 82 -0.11 9.60 -27.98
C ARG A 82 -0.83 8.82 -26.89
N LYS A 83 -2.09 8.45 -27.11
CA LYS A 83 -2.86 7.60 -26.19
C LYS A 83 -3.68 6.59 -26.98
N ILE A 84 -3.53 5.30 -26.65
CA ILE A 84 -4.38 4.21 -27.15
C ILE A 84 -5.00 3.54 -25.93
N THR A 85 -6.33 3.55 -25.82
CA THR A 85 -7.07 2.98 -24.70
C THR A 85 -7.88 1.79 -25.20
N LEU A 86 -7.59 0.61 -24.66
CA LEU A 86 -8.43 -0.57 -24.81
C LEU A 86 -9.24 -0.71 -23.52
N LYS A 87 -10.57 -0.77 -23.63
CA LYS A 87 -11.43 -0.83 -22.45
C LYS A 87 -12.62 -1.77 -22.57
N ASN A 88 -13.11 -2.20 -21.41
CA ASN A 88 -14.33 -3.00 -21.26
C ASN A 88 -14.40 -4.20 -22.22
N MET A 89 -13.35 -5.02 -22.28
CA MET A 89 -13.33 -6.19 -23.17
C MET A 89 -12.65 -7.41 -22.56
N ASN A 90 -12.97 -8.57 -23.11
CA ASN A 90 -12.17 -9.77 -22.90
C ASN A 90 -11.12 -9.85 -24.01
N ILE A 91 -9.91 -10.30 -23.67
CA ILE A 91 -8.80 -10.42 -24.60
C ILE A 91 -8.18 -11.81 -24.47
N ILE A 92 -8.08 -12.52 -25.58
CA ILE A 92 -7.37 -13.80 -25.68
C ILE A 92 -6.25 -13.62 -26.71
N SER A 93 -4.99 -13.81 -26.32
CA SER A 93 -3.88 -13.59 -27.27
C SER A 93 -2.71 -14.55 -27.08
N SER A 94 -2.31 -15.20 -28.17
CA SER A 94 -1.04 -15.94 -28.26
C SER A 94 0.07 -15.14 -28.94
N HIS A 95 -0.17 -13.86 -29.27
CA HIS A 95 0.80 -13.02 -29.95
C HIS A 95 1.88 -12.49 -28.98
N THR A 96 3.16 -12.60 -29.35
CA THR A 96 4.29 -12.26 -28.46
C THR A 96 4.73 -10.79 -28.53
N TYR A 97 4.01 -9.95 -29.27
CA TYR A 97 4.23 -8.49 -29.33
C TYR A 97 3.08 -7.71 -28.66
N GLY A 98 2.38 -8.34 -27.72
CA GLY A 98 1.22 -7.76 -27.06
C GLY A 98 0.01 -7.61 -27.98
N ILE A 99 -0.98 -6.85 -27.51
CA ILE A 99 -2.20 -6.53 -28.28
C ILE A 99 -1.95 -5.40 -29.28
N VAL A 100 -1.26 -4.37 -28.80
CA VAL A 100 -0.72 -3.28 -29.61
C VAL A 100 0.78 -3.29 -29.47
N TYR A 101 1.47 -3.52 -30.58
CA TYR A 101 2.91 -3.41 -30.66
C TYR A 101 3.29 -1.94 -30.84
N VAL A 102 4.09 -1.43 -29.92
CA VAL A 102 4.73 -0.12 -30.05
C VAL A 102 6.18 -0.35 -30.44
N PRO A 103 6.62 0.12 -31.62
CA PRO A 103 7.99 -0.09 -32.07
C PRO A 103 9.01 0.42 -31.07
N SER A 104 10.09 -0.36 -30.88
CA SER A 104 11.15 -0.08 -29.92
C SER A 104 12.05 1.08 -30.37
N HIS A 105 11.51 2.30 -30.39
CA HIS A 105 12.22 3.53 -30.77
C HIS A 105 11.87 4.71 -29.84
N PRO A 106 12.83 5.61 -29.50
CA PRO A 106 12.59 6.76 -28.61
C PRO A 106 11.45 7.71 -29.01
N ASN A 107 11.07 7.74 -30.30
CA ASN A 107 9.95 8.55 -30.80
C ASN A 107 8.60 8.17 -30.16
N TYR A 108 8.48 6.95 -29.64
CA TYR A 108 7.29 6.45 -28.96
C TYR A 108 7.34 6.66 -27.44
N SER A 109 8.36 7.33 -26.91
CA SER A 109 8.51 7.53 -25.46
C SER A 109 7.31 8.21 -24.81
N ASN A 110 6.54 9.03 -25.52
CA ASN A 110 5.35 9.67 -24.94
C ASN A 110 4.03 8.94 -25.27
N LEU A 111 4.08 7.78 -25.93
CA LEU A 111 2.88 6.98 -26.21
C LEU A 111 2.47 6.17 -24.98
N SER A 112 1.23 6.39 -24.54
CA SER A 112 0.56 5.60 -23.52
C SER A 112 -0.37 4.57 -24.15
N VAL A 113 -0.23 3.30 -23.76
CA VAL A 113 -1.21 2.25 -24.04
C VAL A 113 -1.90 1.88 -22.73
N GLU A 114 -3.20 2.08 -22.66
CA GLU A 114 -4.03 1.88 -21.47
C GLU A 114 -4.96 0.68 -21.66
N TYR A 115 -4.95 -0.23 -20.70
CA TYR A 115 -5.84 -1.37 -20.56
C TYR A 115 -6.74 -1.14 -19.35
N ASN A 116 -8.02 -0.83 -19.60
CA ASN A 116 -8.98 -0.41 -18.56
C ASN A 116 -10.19 -1.35 -18.51
N ASN A 117 -10.46 -2.00 -17.38
CA ASN A 117 -11.53 -3.02 -17.27
C ASN A 117 -11.37 -4.18 -18.28
N ILE A 118 -10.15 -4.71 -18.37
CA ILE A 118 -9.77 -5.79 -19.27
C ILE A 118 -9.74 -7.13 -18.52
N ASN A 119 -10.30 -8.17 -19.13
CA ASN A 119 -10.05 -9.56 -18.75
C ASN A 119 -9.12 -10.18 -19.79
N PHE A 120 -7.83 -10.33 -19.47
CA PHE A 120 -6.81 -10.84 -20.38
C PHE A 120 -6.43 -12.28 -20.04
N SER A 121 -6.36 -13.13 -21.06
CA SER A 121 -5.72 -14.45 -21.02
C SER A 121 -4.78 -14.58 -22.20
N GLY A 122 -3.48 -14.66 -21.96
CA GLY A 122 -2.54 -14.71 -23.08
C GLY A 122 -1.08 -14.75 -22.69
N VAL A 123 -0.22 -14.73 -23.71
CA VAL A 123 1.22 -14.90 -23.53
C VAL A 123 1.98 -13.60 -23.24
N GLU A 124 1.45 -12.47 -23.72
CA GLU A 124 1.97 -11.12 -23.51
C GLU A 124 0.85 -10.08 -23.74
N LEU A 125 0.62 -9.18 -22.77
CA LEU A 125 -0.41 -8.15 -22.88
C LEU A 125 0.10 -6.96 -23.67
N SER A 126 1.29 -6.46 -23.34
CA SER A 126 1.77 -5.18 -23.84
C SER A 126 3.24 -5.22 -24.25
N CYS A 127 3.53 -4.62 -25.40
CA CYS A 127 4.89 -4.41 -25.88
C CYS A 127 5.10 -2.92 -26.19
N ASN A 128 5.61 -2.17 -25.20
CA ASN A 128 5.80 -0.72 -25.22
C ASN A 128 7.15 -0.28 -24.62
N TYR A 129 8.23 -0.72 -25.25
CA TYR A 129 9.61 -0.59 -24.75
C TYR A 129 10.07 0.80 -24.31
N TYR A 130 9.55 1.88 -24.89
CA TYR A 130 9.93 3.27 -24.55
C TYR A 130 8.80 4.06 -23.90
N GLY A 131 7.55 3.65 -24.11
CA GLY A 131 6.37 4.40 -23.67
C GLY A 131 5.88 4.01 -22.28
N ILE A 132 4.58 4.20 -22.09
CA ILE A 132 3.87 3.99 -20.84
C ILE A 132 2.79 2.93 -21.05
N THR A 133 2.77 1.93 -20.18
CA THR A 133 1.68 0.95 -20.11
C THR A 133 0.86 1.25 -18.86
N LYS A 134 -0.46 1.45 -19.03
CA LYS A 134 -1.41 1.63 -17.92
C LYS A 134 -2.32 0.41 -17.82
N ILE A 135 -2.49 -0.15 -16.62
CA ILE A 135 -3.40 -1.29 -16.35
C ILE A 135 -4.31 -0.90 -15.20
N ILE A 136 -5.59 -0.68 -15.48
CA ILE A 136 -6.57 -0.14 -14.54
C ILE A 136 -7.77 -1.08 -14.46
N ASP A 137 -8.25 -1.36 -13.24
CA ASP A 137 -9.44 -2.19 -12.98
C ASP A 137 -9.47 -3.52 -13.77
N SER A 138 -8.32 -4.17 -13.94
CA SER A 138 -8.17 -5.30 -14.88
C SER A 138 -7.76 -6.61 -14.21
N LEU A 139 -8.19 -7.71 -14.82
CA LEU A 139 -7.76 -9.07 -14.49
C LEU A 139 -6.86 -9.60 -15.61
N ILE A 140 -5.57 -9.73 -15.34
CA ILE A 140 -4.55 -10.11 -16.33
C ILE A 140 -3.97 -11.48 -15.98
N SER A 141 -4.18 -12.46 -16.87
CA SER A 141 -3.68 -13.84 -16.74
C SER A 141 -2.64 -14.15 -17.82
N GLY A 142 -1.37 -14.06 -17.46
CA GLY A 142 -0.25 -14.57 -18.24
C GLY A 142 -0.27 -16.10 -18.25
N SER A 143 -0.66 -16.70 -19.37
CA SER A 143 -0.86 -18.14 -19.51
C SER A 143 -0.59 -18.65 -20.92
N ASP A 144 -0.18 -19.92 -21.02
CA ASP A 144 -0.01 -20.60 -22.30
C ASP A 144 -1.33 -20.55 -23.07
N THR A 145 -1.27 -20.06 -24.31
CA THR A 145 -2.47 -19.79 -25.10
C THR A 145 -2.19 -20.22 -26.54
N ASN A 146 -3.13 -20.97 -27.13
CA ASN A 146 -3.02 -21.45 -28.51
C ASN A 146 -1.68 -22.18 -28.81
N GLY A 147 -1.19 -22.98 -27.85
CA GLY A 147 0.07 -23.72 -27.97
C GLY A 147 1.34 -22.87 -27.86
N VAL A 148 1.22 -21.56 -27.60
CA VAL A 148 2.36 -20.67 -27.35
C VAL A 148 2.56 -20.51 -25.85
N THR A 149 3.79 -20.69 -25.39
CA THR A 149 4.14 -20.56 -23.97
C THR A 149 4.13 -19.11 -23.52
N VAL A 150 3.59 -18.85 -22.33
CA VAL A 150 3.63 -17.52 -21.72
C VAL A 150 5.07 -17.05 -21.51
N ARG A 151 5.33 -15.82 -21.94
CA ARG A 151 6.61 -15.15 -21.71
C ARG A 151 6.45 -14.25 -20.50
N LYS A 152 6.11 -12.99 -20.74
CA LYS A 152 5.98 -11.93 -19.73
C LYS A 152 4.68 -11.18 -20.00
N VAL A 153 4.16 -10.49 -18.98
CA VAL A 153 2.92 -9.73 -19.13
C VAL A 153 3.18 -8.43 -19.89
N CYS A 154 4.29 -7.73 -19.60
CA CYS A 154 4.63 -6.49 -20.29
C CYS A 154 6.13 -6.38 -20.61
N ASP A 155 6.41 -5.94 -21.83
CA ASP A 155 7.58 -5.13 -22.17
C ASP A 155 7.21 -3.66 -22.02
N SER A 156 7.81 -2.92 -21.09
CA SER A 156 7.55 -1.49 -20.96
C SER A 156 8.72 -0.74 -20.36
N ASN A 157 8.82 0.56 -20.61
CA ASN A 157 9.71 1.42 -19.81
C ASN A 157 9.03 1.91 -18.53
N ARG A 158 7.75 2.27 -18.62
CA ARG A 158 6.96 2.81 -17.52
C ARG A 158 5.66 2.05 -17.39
N ILE A 159 5.31 1.68 -16.15
CA ILE A 159 4.10 0.93 -15.85
C ILE A 159 3.32 1.66 -14.75
N LEU A 160 2.06 1.93 -15.02
CA LEU A 160 1.08 2.44 -14.06
C LEU A 160 0.04 1.36 -13.82
N ILE A 161 -0.22 1.02 -12.57
CA ILE A 161 -1.22 0.02 -12.20
C ILE A 161 -2.17 0.62 -11.19
N GLY A 162 -3.47 0.54 -11.42
CA GLY A 162 -4.45 1.21 -10.59
C GLY A 162 -5.81 0.53 -10.54
N GLY A 163 -6.73 1.13 -9.78
CA GLY A 163 -8.05 0.56 -9.55
C GLY A 163 -7.97 -0.77 -8.78
N ASN A 164 -8.91 -1.67 -9.03
CA ASN A 164 -8.87 -3.04 -8.53
C ASN A 164 -8.24 -3.95 -9.60
N THR A 165 -6.92 -4.10 -9.58
CA THR A 165 -6.18 -4.84 -10.62
C THR A 165 -5.51 -6.10 -10.06
N THR A 166 -5.67 -7.23 -10.74
CA THR A 166 -4.97 -8.47 -10.45
C THR A 166 -4.16 -8.93 -11.66
N ILE A 167 -2.88 -9.22 -11.48
CA ILE A 167 -1.99 -9.77 -12.49
C ILE A 167 -1.44 -11.10 -11.99
N THR A 168 -1.68 -12.18 -12.74
CA THR A 168 -1.09 -13.49 -12.48
C THR A 168 -0.23 -13.90 -13.65
N SER A 169 0.99 -14.38 -13.41
CA SER A 169 1.82 -15.01 -14.44
C SER A 169 2.13 -16.46 -14.07
N ASN A 170 1.73 -17.38 -14.94
CA ASN A 170 2.04 -18.80 -14.84
C ASN A 170 3.37 -19.16 -15.53
N SER A 171 4.17 -18.17 -15.95
CA SER A 171 5.46 -18.43 -16.59
C SER A 171 6.40 -19.17 -15.65
N ASN A 172 7.03 -20.22 -16.18
CA ASN A 172 8.03 -21.01 -15.48
C ASN A 172 9.47 -20.63 -15.87
N THR A 173 9.65 -19.60 -16.69
CA THR A 173 10.97 -19.22 -17.22
C THR A 173 11.22 -17.71 -17.24
N ASN A 174 10.18 -16.88 -17.25
CA ASN A 174 10.31 -15.43 -17.41
C ASN A 174 9.67 -14.66 -16.24
N PRO A 175 10.17 -13.44 -15.96
CA PRO A 175 9.55 -12.52 -15.00
C PRO A 175 8.22 -11.96 -15.54
N VAL A 176 7.47 -11.29 -14.67
CA VAL A 176 6.20 -10.63 -15.06
C VAL A 176 6.47 -9.46 -16.02
N PHE A 177 7.49 -8.65 -15.75
CA PHE A 177 7.82 -7.46 -16.51
C PHE A 177 9.26 -7.46 -17.01
N PHE A 178 9.47 -6.86 -18.17
CA PHE A 178 10.80 -6.53 -18.68
C PHE A 178 10.89 -5.03 -18.95
N PHE A 179 12.00 -4.45 -18.48
CA PHE A 179 12.31 -3.03 -18.61
C PHE A 179 13.59 -2.85 -19.42
N ASN A 180 13.56 -1.93 -20.38
CA ASN A 180 14.75 -1.54 -21.11
C ASN A 180 15.63 -0.57 -20.27
N ASP A 181 16.95 -0.68 -20.34
CA ASP A 181 17.89 0.09 -19.52
C ASP A 181 18.21 1.50 -20.05
N VAL A 182 17.69 1.84 -21.23
CA VAL A 182 18.00 3.08 -21.96
C VAL A 182 17.60 4.34 -21.19
N ILE A 183 16.39 4.39 -20.64
CA ILE A 183 15.88 5.53 -19.86
C ILE A 183 15.38 5.06 -18.48
N PRO A 184 15.41 5.93 -17.44
CA PRO A 184 14.89 5.58 -16.13
C PRO A 184 13.47 5.03 -16.22
N SER A 185 13.28 3.83 -15.69
CA SER A 185 12.01 3.11 -15.73
C SER A 185 11.24 3.37 -14.43
N TYR A 186 9.93 3.16 -14.43
CA TYR A 186 9.19 3.10 -13.17
C TYR A 186 8.04 2.10 -13.19
N ILE A 187 7.71 1.59 -11.99
CA ILE A 187 6.40 1.05 -11.66
C ILE A 187 5.77 2.00 -10.66
N LYS A 188 4.56 2.48 -10.93
CA LYS A 188 3.77 3.26 -9.98
C LYS A 188 2.41 2.60 -9.77
N ILE A 189 2.14 2.20 -8.53
CA ILE A 189 0.80 1.87 -8.08
C ILE A 189 0.07 3.19 -7.86
N VAL A 190 -1.03 3.37 -8.57
CA VAL A 190 -1.83 4.60 -8.51
C VAL A 190 -2.44 4.73 -7.11
N PRO A 191 -2.51 5.94 -6.53
CA PRO A 191 -3.13 6.15 -5.23
C PRO A 191 -4.54 5.55 -5.11
N ASN A 192 -4.91 5.15 -3.90
CA ASN A 192 -6.22 4.55 -3.58
C ASN A 192 -6.59 3.30 -4.41
N SER A 193 -5.59 2.57 -4.92
CA SER A 193 -5.78 1.35 -5.71
C SER A 193 -5.57 0.09 -4.87
N ASN A 194 -6.17 -1.03 -5.30
CA ASN A 194 -5.89 -2.36 -4.77
C ASN A 194 -5.28 -3.21 -5.88
N VAL A 195 -4.00 -3.53 -5.75
CA VAL A 195 -3.22 -4.24 -6.76
C VAL A 195 -2.65 -5.52 -6.19
N ASN A 196 -2.90 -6.65 -6.87
CA ASN A 196 -2.27 -7.93 -6.56
C ASN A 196 -1.48 -8.44 -7.78
N ILE A 197 -0.20 -8.75 -7.58
CA ILE A 197 0.64 -9.40 -8.58
C ILE A 197 1.15 -10.72 -8.02
N THR A 198 0.86 -11.82 -8.70
CA THR A 198 1.31 -13.17 -8.32
C THR A 198 2.07 -13.84 -9.46
N THR A 199 3.23 -14.40 -9.15
CA THR A 199 4.06 -15.17 -10.10
C THR A 199 4.84 -16.28 -9.40
N ASN A 200 5.17 -17.34 -10.14
CA ASN A 200 6.11 -18.38 -9.69
C ASN A 200 7.58 -18.01 -9.90
N LYS A 201 7.84 -16.84 -10.52
CA LYS A 201 9.17 -16.32 -10.86
C LYS A 201 9.39 -14.98 -10.18
N GLU A 202 10.18 -14.10 -10.80
CA GLU A 202 10.51 -12.77 -10.33
C GLU A 202 9.50 -11.74 -10.87
N LEU A 203 9.44 -10.56 -10.25
CA LEU A 203 8.64 -9.46 -10.78
C LEU A 203 9.23 -8.94 -12.10
N MET A 204 10.54 -8.69 -12.14
CA MET A 204 11.15 -7.93 -13.23
C MET A 204 12.53 -8.39 -13.70
N ASN A 205 12.91 -7.91 -14.88
CA ASN A 205 14.27 -7.98 -15.41
C ASN A 205 14.60 -6.73 -16.26
N GLY A 206 15.89 -6.49 -16.47
CA GLY A 206 16.42 -5.63 -17.55
C GLY A 206 17.06 -4.33 -17.09
N THR A 207 16.92 -3.92 -15.82
CA THR A 207 17.55 -2.67 -15.34
C THR A 207 17.75 -2.64 -13.82
N ASN A 208 18.65 -1.77 -13.35
CA ASN A 208 18.72 -1.29 -11.96
C ASN A 208 18.27 0.16 -11.80
N ARG A 209 17.70 0.76 -12.85
CA ARG A 209 17.24 2.16 -12.91
C ARG A 209 15.72 2.25 -12.81
N LEU A 210 15.08 1.31 -12.09
CA LEU A 210 13.64 1.24 -11.91
C LEU A 210 13.20 1.94 -10.63
N ASP A 211 12.44 3.02 -10.70
CA ASP A 211 11.78 3.56 -9.51
C ASP A 211 10.48 2.80 -9.22
N LEU A 212 10.25 2.44 -7.96
CA LEU A 212 9.00 1.86 -7.49
C LEU A 212 8.28 2.87 -6.57
N THR A 213 7.07 3.25 -6.93
CA THR A 213 6.19 4.06 -6.08
C THR A 213 4.91 3.30 -5.76
N VAL A 214 4.59 3.18 -4.47
CA VAL A 214 3.29 2.70 -4.00
C VAL A 214 2.51 3.91 -3.51
N GLY A 215 1.54 4.34 -4.30
CA GLY A 215 0.83 5.61 -4.11
C GLY A 215 0.02 5.66 -2.82
N HIS A 216 -0.23 6.86 -2.29
CA HIS A 216 -0.90 7.02 -1.00
C HIS A 216 -2.26 6.29 -0.93
N GLY A 217 -2.54 5.73 0.24
CA GLY A 217 -3.77 4.98 0.51
C GLY A 217 -4.00 3.72 -0.35
N SER A 218 -3.02 3.30 -1.17
CA SER A 218 -3.11 2.09 -1.99
C SER A 218 -2.71 0.84 -1.23
N GLU A 219 -3.21 -0.31 -1.68
CA GLU A 219 -2.79 -1.64 -1.24
C GLU A 219 -2.10 -2.35 -2.40
N PHE A 220 -0.85 -2.76 -2.20
CA PHE A 220 -0.09 -3.55 -3.16
C PHE A 220 0.38 -4.85 -2.52
N LEU A 221 -0.11 -5.97 -3.04
CA LEU A 221 0.36 -7.31 -2.71
C LEU A 221 1.19 -7.86 -3.87
N LEU A 222 2.47 -8.11 -3.63
CA LEU A 222 3.38 -8.77 -4.55
C LEU A 222 3.77 -10.14 -3.98
N THR A 223 3.39 -11.20 -4.66
CA THR A 223 3.76 -12.58 -4.29
C THR A 223 4.58 -13.21 -5.41
N THR A 224 5.84 -13.52 -5.13
CA THR A 224 6.77 -14.08 -6.11
C THR A 224 7.30 -15.45 -5.68
N GLY A 225 7.81 -16.21 -6.65
CA GLY A 225 8.60 -17.40 -6.34
C GLY A 225 10.02 -17.02 -5.93
N ASN A 226 10.66 -16.17 -6.72
CA ASN A 226 12.11 -15.96 -6.70
C ASN A 226 12.53 -14.52 -6.36
N GLY A 227 11.73 -13.77 -5.59
CA GLY A 227 12.05 -12.39 -5.26
C GLY A 227 11.74 -11.39 -6.39
N PHE A 228 12.43 -10.24 -6.40
CA PHE A 228 12.05 -9.08 -7.20
C PHE A 228 12.62 -9.11 -8.62
N ALA A 229 13.90 -9.47 -8.76
CA ALA A 229 14.61 -9.43 -10.03
C ALA A 229 15.41 -10.70 -10.31
N ILE A 230 15.57 -11.06 -11.59
CA ILE A 230 16.25 -12.31 -12.01
C ILE A 230 17.76 -12.31 -11.80
N THR A 231 18.42 -11.15 -11.73
CA THR A 231 19.86 -11.05 -11.52
C THR A 231 20.20 -10.13 -10.35
N THR A 232 21.40 -10.30 -9.80
CA THR A 232 21.91 -9.44 -8.73
C THR A 232 22.23 -8.02 -9.20
N THR A 233 22.28 -7.77 -10.51
CA THR A 233 22.57 -6.44 -11.09
C THR A 233 21.31 -5.68 -11.45
N HIS A 234 20.12 -6.26 -11.25
CA HIS A 234 18.82 -5.62 -11.49
C HIS A 234 18.06 -5.44 -10.18
N GLY A 235 17.12 -4.49 -10.17
CA GLY A 235 16.35 -4.15 -8.98
C GLY A 235 15.78 -2.74 -9.03
N ALA A 236 15.34 -2.26 -7.87
CA ALA A 236 14.80 -0.91 -7.75
C ALA A 236 15.95 0.10 -7.58
N ARG A 237 15.89 1.24 -8.26
CA ARG A 237 16.69 2.42 -7.96
C ARG A 237 16.13 3.07 -6.71
N ASN A 238 15.03 3.82 -6.82
CA ASN A 238 14.36 4.38 -5.66
C ASN A 238 13.08 3.62 -5.34
N VAL A 239 12.76 3.53 -4.06
CA VAL A 239 11.52 2.95 -3.54
C VAL A 239 10.86 4.00 -2.66
N LEU A 240 9.62 4.35 -3.01
CA LEU A 240 8.78 5.26 -2.24
C LEU A 240 7.45 4.57 -1.91
N ILE A 241 7.19 4.38 -0.63
CA ILE A 241 5.88 3.95 -0.12
C ILE A 241 5.24 5.19 0.49
N GLU A 242 4.27 5.76 -0.21
CA GLU A 242 3.60 7.02 0.16
C GLU A 242 2.68 6.85 1.37
N GLU A 243 2.19 7.96 1.92
CA GLU A 243 1.41 8.01 3.15
C GLU A 243 0.20 7.08 3.10
N MET A 244 -0.07 6.39 4.22
CA MET A 244 -1.19 5.45 4.35
C MET A 244 -1.22 4.29 3.35
N ALA A 245 -0.21 4.12 2.49
CA ALA A 245 -0.13 3.00 1.57
C ALA A 245 0.31 1.72 2.29
N ASN A 246 -0.10 0.56 1.79
CA ASN A 246 0.28 -0.75 2.31
C ASN A 246 0.94 -1.59 1.21
N PHE A 247 2.24 -1.85 1.35
CA PHE A 247 2.98 -2.73 0.45
C PHE A 247 3.38 -4.02 1.16
N THR A 248 2.91 -5.15 0.65
CA THR A 248 3.33 -6.48 1.10
C THR A 248 4.02 -7.22 -0.04
N PHE A 249 5.28 -7.57 0.18
CA PHE A 249 6.09 -8.36 -0.73
C PHE A 249 6.43 -9.71 -0.09
N ILE A 250 5.96 -10.80 -0.69
CA ILE A 250 6.16 -12.18 -0.23
C ILE A 250 6.98 -12.96 -1.26
N GLU A 251 8.06 -13.59 -0.81
CA GLU A 251 8.80 -14.60 -1.57
C GLU A 251 8.45 -16.00 -1.02
N LYS A 252 8.02 -16.91 -1.89
CA LYS A 252 7.57 -18.27 -1.51
C LYS A 252 8.60 -19.38 -1.79
N SER A 253 9.56 -19.11 -2.66
CA SER A 253 10.64 -20.03 -3.01
C SER A 253 11.98 -19.32 -2.77
N HIS A 254 13.00 -19.68 -3.54
CA HIS A 254 14.30 -19.08 -3.44
C HIS A 254 15.06 -19.20 -4.76
N GLN A 255 15.86 -18.17 -5.04
CA GLN A 255 16.99 -18.23 -5.97
C GLN A 255 18.21 -17.57 -5.33
N ARG A 256 19.40 -17.78 -5.90
CA ARG A 256 20.65 -17.15 -5.43
C ARG A 256 20.77 -15.67 -5.84
N VAL A 257 19.70 -14.92 -5.66
CA VAL A 257 19.60 -13.48 -5.80
C VAL A 257 18.83 -13.01 -4.56
N PRO A 258 19.27 -11.95 -3.87
CA PRO A 258 18.51 -11.37 -2.76
C PRO A 258 17.06 -11.13 -3.16
N MET A 259 16.15 -11.31 -2.20
CA MET A 259 14.73 -11.09 -2.43
C MET A 259 14.47 -9.71 -3.05
N TRP A 260 15.21 -8.67 -2.62
CA TRP A 260 15.10 -7.33 -3.16
C TRP A 260 16.42 -6.56 -3.19
N ASN A 261 16.92 -6.25 -4.39
CA ASN A 261 18.03 -5.32 -4.56
C ASN A 261 17.51 -3.88 -4.69
N VAL A 262 18.10 -2.97 -3.91
CA VAL A 262 17.83 -1.52 -3.97
C VAL A 262 19.14 -0.78 -4.25
N PHE A 263 19.16 0.07 -5.26
CA PHE A 263 20.34 0.79 -5.74
C PHE A 263 20.37 2.28 -5.38
N GLY A 264 19.25 2.81 -4.90
CA GLY A 264 19.08 4.19 -4.40
C GLY A 264 18.38 4.17 -3.04
N ASP A 265 17.45 5.09 -2.83
CA ASP A 265 16.81 5.27 -1.53
C ASP A 265 15.60 4.35 -1.35
N LEU A 266 15.37 3.89 -0.11
CA LEU A 266 14.12 3.27 0.32
C LEU A 266 13.47 4.17 1.37
N LYS A 267 12.30 4.73 1.05
CA LYS A 267 11.55 5.62 1.91
C LYS A 267 10.13 5.07 2.16
N VAL A 268 9.76 4.96 3.44
CA VAL A 268 8.39 4.63 3.88
C VAL A 268 7.86 5.84 4.66
N LEU A 269 6.76 6.43 4.18
CA LEU A 269 6.18 7.66 4.73
C LEU A 269 5.19 7.42 5.88
N GLU A 270 4.69 8.52 6.43
CA GLU A 270 3.84 8.52 7.61
C GLU A 270 2.56 7.70 7.41
N GLY A 271 2.27 6.85 8.39
CA GLY A 271 1.10 5.97 8.35
C GLY A 271 1.18 4.83 7.32
N ALA A 272 2.20 4.79 6.48
CA ALA A 272 2.39 3.72 5.51
C ALA A 272 2.83 2.41 6.17
N SER A 273 2.64 1.30 5.46
CA SER A 273 2.99 -0.06 5.90
C SER A 273 3.85 -0.77 4.87
N LEU A 274 4.93 -1.44 5.32
CA LEU A 274 5.79 -2.26 4.46
C LEU A 274 6.03 -3.63 5.10
N SER A 275 5.68 -4.70 4.38
CA SER A 275 6.03 -6.06 4.73
C SER A 275 6.92 -6.69 3.66
N VAL A 276 8.08 -7.22 4.03
CA VAL A 276 8.99 -7.95 3.13
C VAL A 276 9.28 -9.31 3.75
N ILE A 277 8.56 -10.33 3.31
CA ILE A 277 8.45 -11.61 3.99
C ILE A 277 9.00 -12.71 3.10
N ASN A 278 10.08 -13.35 3.54
CA ASN A 278 10.53 -14.60 2.94
C ASN A 278 9.89 -15.78 3.68
N THR A 279 8.98 -16.49 3.00
CA THR A 279 8.26 -17.65 3.56
C THR A 279 8.94 -18.99 3.24
N TYR A 280 10.08 -18.99 2.56
CA TYR A 280 10.90 -20.18 2.32
C TYR A 280 11.79 -20.45 3.55
N MET A 281 11.39 -21.38 4.41
CA MET A 281 12.08 -21.63 5.70
C MET A 281 13.53 -22.13 5.54
N ASN A 282 13.88 -22.72 4.39
CA ASN A 282 15.26 -23.16 4.10
C ASN A 282 16.09 -22.08 3.38
N THR A 283 15.71 -20.81 3.53
CA THR A 283 16.42 -19.68 2.91
C THR A 283 17.90 -19.69 3.32
N PRO A 284 18.85 -19.63 2.36
CA PRO A 284 20.27 -19.51 2.66
C PRO A 284 20.62 -18.22 3.42
N THR A 285 21.74 -18.23 4.13
CA THR A 285 22.17 -17.09 4.97
C THR A 285 22.53 -15.83 4.17
N ASP A 286 22.80 -15.98 2.87
CA ASP A 286 23.15 -14.90 1.93
C ASP A 286 21.95 -14.37 1.11
N ASN A 287 20.73 -14.89 1.33
CA ASN A 287 19.51 -14.40 0.68
C ASN A 287 18.82 -13.32 1.53
N TYR A 288 19.42 -12.14 1.56
CA TYR A 288 18.89 -11.00 2.30
C TYR A 288 17.52 -10.56 1.77
N ASN A 289 16.62 -10.12 2.65
CA ASN A 289 15.33 -9.56 2.20
C ASN A 289 15.54 -8.28 1.40
N ILE A 290 16.38 -7.38 1.91
CA ILE A 290 16.74 -6.13 1.26
C ILE A 290 18.26 -6.01 1.20
N TYR A 291 18.82 -5.93 0.00
CA TYR A 291 20.23 -5.65 -0.22
C TYR A 291 20.37 -4.28 -0.91
N PHE A 292 20.92 -3.32 -0.16
CA PHE A 292 21.37 -2.03 -0.69
C PHE A 292 22.71 -2.19 -1.45
N LYS A 293 22.72 -1.91 -2.75
CA LYS A 293 23.86 -2.15 -3.66
C LYS A 293 24.47 -0.89 -4.28
N GLY A 294 23.84 0.26 -4.09
CA GLY A 294 24.28 1.55 -4.60
C GLY A 294 25.33 2.24 -3.73
N SER A 295 25.47 3.54 -3.95
CA SER A 295 26.29 4.46 -3.16
C SER A 295 25.43 5.62 -2.67
N ASN A 296 25.76 6.19 -1.50
CA ASN A 296 25.03 7.31 -0.90
C ASN A 296 23.52 7.04 -0.73
N GLN A 297 23.18 5.80 -0.41
CA GLN A 297 21.78 5.38 -0.27
C GLN A 297 21.25 5.73 1.10
N LYS A 298 19.93 5.96 1.16
CA LYS A 298 19.22 6.21 2.40
C LYS A 298 18.16 5.16 2.66
N PHE A 299 18.05 4.73 3.92
CA PHE A 299 16.94 3.95 4.43
C PHE A 299 16.14 4.81 5.42
N ILE A 300 14.97 5.29 4.97
CA ILE A 300 14.17 6.26 5.70
C ILE A 300 12.83 5.63 6.08
N LEU A 301 12.54 5.64 7.38
CA LEU A 301 11.27 5.24 7.95
C LEU A 301 10.71 6.46 8.68
N ASP A 302 9.72 7.13 8.09
CA ASP A 302 9.18 8.40 8.59
C ASP A 302 7.82 8.18 9.26
N ASN A 303 7.84 7.72 10.51
CA ASN A 303 6.65 7.38 11.30
C ASN A 303 5.69 6.40 10.58
N PRO A 304 6.18 5.27 10.05
CA PRO A 304 5.30 4.29 9.42
C PRO A 304 4.34 3.72 10.47
N LYS A 305 3.14 3.33 10.01
CA LYS A 305 2.19 2.60 10.85
C LYS A 305 2.74 1.23 11.22
N TYR A 306 3.34 0.56 10.24
CA TYR A 306 3.76 -0.83 10.36
C TYR A 306 4.97 -1.15 9.47
N ILE A 307 5.97 -1.84 10.01
CA ILE A 307 7.03 -2.50 9.22
C ILE A 307 7.12 -3.94 9.69
N ASN A 308 7.29 -4.89 8.76
CA ASN A 308 7.61 -6.27 9.06
C ASN A 308 8.51 -6.88 8.01
N ILE A 309 9.78 -7.07 8.35
CA ILE A 309 10.75 -7.74 7.50
C ILE A 309 11.16 -9.03 8.19
N TYR A 310 10.96 -10.15 7.51
CA TYR A 310 11.15 -11.48 8.08
C TYR A 310 11.97 -12.38 7.15
N THR A 311 12.97 -13.05 7.71
CA THR A 311 13.67 -14.19 7.11
C THR A 311 14.08 -15.18 8.18
N LYS A 312 14.12 -16.47 7.82
CA LYS A 312 14.50 -17.53 8.74
C LYS A 312 15.98 -17.50 9.13
N ASN A 313 16.87 -17.35 8.14
CA ASN A 313 18.32 -17.52 8.34
C ASN A 313 19.18 -16.34 7.88
N ALA A 314 18.75 -15.55 6.90
CA ALA A 314 19.52 -14.43 6.35
C ALA A 314 19.39 -13.18 7.24
N ASN A 315 20.05 -12.07 6.87
CA ASN A 315 19.76 -10.78 7.49
C ASN A 315 18.60 -10.09 6.76
N VAL A 316 17.74 -9.40 7.51
CA VAL A 316 16.63 -8.59 6.95
C VAL A 316 17.13 -7.47 6.05
N VAL A 317 18.28 -6.90 6.38
CA VAL A 317 18.97 -5.88 5.57
C VAL A 317 20.45 -6.21 5.46
N TYR A 318 21.03 -5.88 4.31
CA TYR A 318 22.46 -6.02 4.06
C TYR A 318 22.96 -4.93 3.11
N THR A 319 24.22 -4.56 3.24
CA THR A 319 24.90 -3.66 2.31
C THR A 319 26.41 -3.84 2.40
N ASN A 320 27.14 -3.64 1.29
CA ASN A 320 28.60 -3.52 1.34
C ASN A 320 29.04 -2.07 1.56
N ASN A 321 28.33 -1.13 0.94
CA ASN A 321 28.64 0.29 1.03
C ASN A 321 27.88 0.91 2.21
N PRO A 322 28.41 1.99 2.82
CA PRO A 322 27.66 2.71 3.85
C PRO A 322 26.28 3.17 3.36
N VAL A 323 25.27 2.95 4.19
CA VAL A 323 23.89 3.42 3.98
C VAL A 323 23.50 4.27 5.19
N ASP A 324 23.04 5.48 4.92
CA ASP A 324 22.51 6.37 5.94
C ASP A 324 21.09 5.90 6.30
N PHE A 325 20.79 5.71 7.57
CA PHE A 325 19.44 5.42 8.02
C PHE A 325 18.88 6.56 8.86
N SER A 326 17.57 6.81 8.70
CA SER A 326 16.82 7.77 9.49
C SER A 326 15.47 7.15 9.84
N PHE A 327 15.34 6.72 11.09
CA PHE A 327 14.15 6.03 11.57
C PHE A 327 13.43 6.91 12.60
N LYS A 328 12.21 7.30 12.25
CA LYS A 328 11.20 7.87 13.15
C LYS A 328 10.08 6.85 13.31
N PHE A 329 9.78 6.44 14.53
CA PHE A 329 8.87 5.31 14.77
C PHE A 329 8.18 5.35 16.13
N SER A 330 7.07 4.63 16.25
CA SER A 330 6.36 4.42 17.53
C SER A 330 7.09 3.43 18.43
N ARG A 331 7.36 2.22 17.90
CA ARG A 331 8.17 1.19 18.54
C ARG A 331 8.88 0.38 17.46
N ILE A 332 10.15 0.06 17.69
CA ILE A 332 10.94 -0.86 16.84
C ILE A 332 11.29 -2.10 17.66
N ASN A 333 11.22 -3.27 17.05
CA ASN A 333 11.60 -4.54 17.67
C ASN A 333 12.49 -5.35 16.72
N MET A 334 13.50 -6.02 17.27
CA MET A 334 14.49 -6.78 16.51
C MET A 334 14.75 -8.16 17.14
N TRP A 335 14.83 -9.18 16.28
CA TRP A 335 15.21 -10.54 16.65
C TRP A 335 16.52 -10.94 16.00
N ILE A 336 17.38 -11.61 16.76
CA ILE A 336 18.65 -12.19 16.29
C ILE A 336 18.51 -13.66 15.84
N TYR A 337 17.36 -14.27 16.12
CA TYR A 337 16.97 -15.61 15.67
C TYR A 337 15.51 -15.56 15.21
N ALA A 338 15.11 -16.40 14.26
CA ALA A 338 13.72 -16.50 13.83
C ALA A 338 13.19 -17.93 14.04
N LEU A 339 12.06 -18.05 14.72
CA LEU A 339 11.22 -19.25 14.60
C LEU A 339 10.62 -19.32 13.20
N ASP A 340 9.94 -20.43 12.87
CA ASP A 340 9.22 -20.51 11.59
C ASP A 340 8.14 -19.43 11.56
N TYR A 341 7.82 -18.91 10.37
CA TYR A 341 7.02 -17.69 10.22
C TYR A 341 5.71 -17.68 11.01
N LEU A 342 4.98 -18.81 11.03
CA LEU A 342 3.71 -18.92 11.76
C LEU A 342 3.86 -18.94 13.29
N ASN A 343 5.05 -19.23 13.80
CA ASN A 343 5.37 -19.32 15.23
C ASN A 343 6.22 -18.13 15.71
N ALA A 344 6.72 -17.31 14.80
CA ALA A 344 7.56 -16.18 15.11
C ALA A 344 6.76 -15.00 15.67
N CYS A 345 7.42 -14.20 16.52
CA CYS A 345 6.89 -12.95 17.08
C CYS A 345 5.57 -13.11 17.84
N THR A 346 5.40 -14.23 18.55
CA THR A 346 4.28 -14.47 19.47
C THR A 346 4.59 -13.97 20.87
N LEU A 347 3.62 -13.95 21.79
CA LEU A 347 3.85 -13.54 23.19
C LEU A 347 4.98 -14.33 23.89
N ASP A 348 5.32 -15.53 23.39
CA ASP A 348 6.40 -16.38 23.88
C ASP A 348 7.71 -16.22 23.07
N ASP A 349 7.67 -15.58 21.91
CA ASP A 349 8.82 -15.24 21.05
C ASP A 349 9.03 -13.71 21.00
N THR A 350 9.50 -13.19 22.12
CA THR A 350 9.73 -11.74 22.32
C THR A 350 11.01 -11.26 21.63
N PRO A 351 11.10 -9.99 21.23
CA PRO A 351 12.29 -9.45 20.59
C PRO A 351 13.51 -9.45 21.51
N ALA A 352 14.69 -9.61 20.92
CA ALA A 352 15.96 -9.46 21.62
C ALA A 352 16.23 -7.99 21.95
N PHE A 353 15.86 -7.08 21.05
CA PHE A 353 16.05 -5.64 21.23
C PHE A 353 14.77 -4.87 20.90
N TYR A 354 14.50 -3.82 21.66
CA TYR A 354 13.37 -2.93 21.41
C TYR A 354 13.63 -1.52 21.92
N TRP A 355 13.05 -0.54 21.22
CA TRP A 355 13.06 0.86 21.61
C TRP A 355 11.70 1.50 21.30
N TYR A 356 11.24 2.38 22.19
CA TYR A 356 10.01 3.17 22.02
C TYR A 356 10.03 4.35 22.98
N LYS A 357 9.12 5.31 22.73
CA LYS A 357 8.79 6.41 23.64
C LYS A 357 7.28 6.38 23.87
N GLU A 358 6.83 6.84 25.03
CA GLU A 358 5.41 6.74 25.41
C GLU A 358 4.56 7.79 24.67
N ASP A 359 5.03 9.04 24.59
CA ASP A 359 4.20 10.18 24.15
C ASP A 359 4.53 10.72 22.75
N THR A 360 5.75 10.46 22.26
CA THR A 360 6.23 11.02 20.97
C THR A 360 6.94 9.94 20.17
N PRO A 361 7.05 10.06 18.83
CA PRO A 361 7.87 9.14 18.06
C PRO A 361 9.34 9.15 18.52
N ALA A 362 9.92 7.96 18.62
CA ALA A 362 11.36 7.80 18.77
C ALA A 362 12.05 8.10 17.44
N GLU A 363 13.24 8.69 17.51
CA GLU A 363 14.08 8.99 16.36
C GLU A 363 15.50 8.44 16.60
N ILE A 364 16.01 7.68 15.63
CA ILE A 364 17.40 7.20 15.58
C ILE A 364 17.92 7.43 14.16
N THR A 365 19.07 8.09 14.05
CA THR A 365 19.79 8.25 12.79
C THR A 365 21.19 7.70 12.90
N GLY A 366 21.74 7.24 11.78
CA GLY A 366 23.08 6.68 11.77
C GLY A 366 23.47 6.17 10.40
N ILE A 367 24.54 5.38 10.40
CA ILE A 367 25.11 4.78 9.20
C ILE A 367 25.34 3.30 9.50
N PHE A 368 25.01 2.42 8.55
CA PHE A 368 25.33 1.01 8.65
C PHE A 368 26.04 0.49 7.40
N ASN A 369 26.83 -0.56 7.58
CA ASN A 369 27.36 -1.38 6.50
C ASN A 369 27.29 -2.87 6.88
N LYS A 370 27.97 -3.76 6.16
CA LYS A 370 28.00 -5.20 6.49
C LYS A 370 28.68 -5.50 7.84
N ASP A 371 29.59 -4.64 8.28
CA ASP A 371 30.48 -4.88 9.42
C ASP A 371 30.00 -4.16 10.69
N SER A 372 29.36 -3.00 10.57
CA SER A 372 28.94 -2.20 11.74
C SER A 372 27.70 -1.33 11.51
N THR A 373 27.13 -0.88 12.62
CA THR A 373 26.11 0.16 12.70
C THR A 373 26.60 1.23 13.67
N THR A 374 26.57 2.49 13.27
CA THR A 374 26.96 3.63 14.09
C THR A 374 25.78 4.60 14.18
N ILE A 375 25.28 4.83 15.39
CA ILE A 375 24.27 5.87 15.64
C ILE A 375 24.97 7.24 15.65
N THR A 376 24.42 8.18 14.87
CA THR A 376 24.87 9.58 14.85
C THR A 376 24.01 10.48 15.72
N SER A 377 22.72 10.17 15.88
CA SER A 377 21.85 10.88 16.82
C SER A 377 20.63 10.05 17.23
N HIS A 378 20.05 10.39 18.37
CA HIS A 378 18.73 9.92 18.80
C HIS A 378 18.02 10.97 19.65
N ASN A 379 16.71 10.83 19.84
CA ASN A 379 15.89 11.75 20.66
C ASN A 379 15.45 11.18 22.02
N PHE A 380 16.02 10.05 22.47
CA PHE A 380 15.78 9.50 23.82
C PHE A 380 16.42 10.37 24.92
N THR A 381 15.70 10.51 26.02
CA THR A 381 16.23 11.04 27.29
C THR A 381 16.91 9.95 28.11
N ASP A 382 17.75 10.32 29.09
CA ASP A 382 18.43 9.36 29.97
C ASP A 382 17.44 8.42 30.69
N SER A 383 16.27 8.93 31.11
CA SER A 383 15.24 8.12 31.75
C SER A 383 14.56 7.13 30.81
N GLU A 384 14.40 7.47 29.53
CA GLU A 384 13.81 6.59 28.51
C GLU A 384 14.79 5.48 28.08
N LEU A 385 16.10 5.77 28.11
CA LEU A 385 17.13 4.76 27.85
C LEU A 385 17.22 3.69 28.95
N ILE A 386 16.85 4.02 30.19
CA ILE A 386 16.81 3.05 31.30
C ILE A 386 15.70 2.00 31.11
N SER A 387 14.61 2.34 30.42
CA SER A 387 13.44 1.45 30.23
C SER A 387 13.47 0.63 28.93
N SER A 388 14.47 0.87 28.07
CA SER A 388 14.66 0.22 26.76
C SER A 388 15.96 -0.61 26.72
N THR A 389 16.20 -1.30 25.60
CA THR A 389 17.52 -1.90 25.34
C THR A 389 18.60 -0.81 25.31
N ASP A 390 19.82 -1.13 25.77
CA ASP A 390 20.98 -0.23 25.60
C ASP A 390 21.09 0.21 24.14
N ILE A 391 21.11 1.52 23.93
CA ILE A 391 21.18 2.14 22.60
C ILE A 391 22.43 1.71 21.82
N ASN A 392 23.52 1.36 22.51
CA ASN A 392 24.74 0.84 21.88
C ASN A 392 24.57 -0.58 21.32
N SER A 393 23.50 -1.28 21.67
CA SER A 393 23.16 -2.60 21.10
C SER A 393 22.37 -2.48 19.79
N PHE A 394 22.00 -1.27 19.36
CA PHE A 394 21.31 -1.08 18.10
C PHE A 394 22.22 -1.45 16.93
N THR A 395 21.81 -2.48 16.20
CA THR A 395 22.53 -2.97 15.03
C THR A 395 21.55 -3.49 13.98
N LEU A 396 21.91 -3.30 12.71
CA LEU A 396 21.23 -3.92 11.58
C LEU A 396 21.92 -5.22 11.12
N GLN A 397 23.07 -5.56 11.69
CA GLN A 397 23.78 -6.80 11.40
C GLN A 397 23.16 -7.96 12.19
N GLY A 398 23.01 -9.11 11.54
CA GLY A 398 22.54 -10.34 12.19
C GLY A 398 21.04 -10.38 12.52
N ILE A 399 20.29 -9.31 12.25
CA ILE A 399 18.85 -9.24 12.52
C ILE A 399 18.07 -10.10 11.53
N LYS A 400 17.21 -10.98 12.05
CA LYS A 400 16.36 -11.93 11.29
C LYS A 400 14.93 -11.46 11.13
N ILE A 401 14.47 -10.65 12.09
CA ILE A 401 13.16 -10.02 12.06
C ILE A 401 13.29 -8.58 12.52
N LEU A 402 12.76 -7.65 11.73
CA LEU A 402 12.63 -6.24 12.06
C LEU A 402 11.16 -5.86 11.98
N THR A 403 10.62 -5.32 13.07
CA THR A 403 9.25 -4.81 13.08
C THR A 403 9.19 -3.39 13.59
N ILE A 404 8.24 -2.62 13.06
CA ILE A 404 7.86 -1.31 13.59
C ILE A 404 6.35 -1.27 13.72
N GLY A 405 5.89 -0.62 14.78
CA GLY A 405 4.48 -0.32 15.01
C GLY A 405 4.10 -0.57 16.46
N MET A 406 3.00 0.05 16.86
CA MET A 406 2.49 -0.04 18.22
C MET A 406 0.97 -0.19 18.17
N LEU A 407 0.46 -1.14 18.95
CA LEU A 407 -0.97 -1.34 19.13
C LEU A 407 -1.49 -0.34 20.15
N LYS A 408 -2.71 0.12 19.97
CA LYS A 408 -3.39 0.91 21.01
C LYS A 408 -4.04 -0.03 22.00
N ILE A 409 -3.97 0.34 23.28
CA ILE A 409 -4.57 -0.41 24.37
C ILE A 409 -5.12 0.56 25.41
N ASN A 410 -6.33 0.26 25.89
CA ASN A 410 -7.00 0.85 27.02
C ASN A 410 -7.09 -0.20 28.14
N ILE A 411 -6.61 0.12 29.33
CA ILE A 411 -6.76 -0.74 30.52
C ILE A 411 -8.01 -0.28 31.29
N HIS A 412 -8.84 -1.23 31.71
CA HIS A 412 -9.99 -0.94 32.57
C HIS A 412 -9.56 -0.71 34.03
N PRO A 413 -10.40 -0.14 34.90
CA PRO A 413 -10.04 0.05 36.29
C PRO A 413 -9.62 -1.25 36.96
N ILE A 414 -8.52 -1.19 37.74
CA ILE A 414 -8.02 -2.30 38.54
C ILE A 414 -8.09 -1.84 39.99
N THR A 415 -9.12 -2.28 40.71
CA THR A 415 -9.40 -1.90 42.10
C THR A 415 -9.44 -3.13 43.01
N ASP A 416 -9.67 -2.92 44.29
CA ASP A 416 -9.80 -3.97 45.30
C ASP A 416 -11.11 -4.79 45.19
N SER A 417 -12.01 -4.39 44.29
CA SER A 417 -13.38 -4.94 44.16
C SER A 417 -13.60 -5.74 42.87
N ILE A 418 -12.60 -5.80 41.98
CA ILE A 418 -12.69 -6.56 40.72
C ILE A 418 -12.27 -8.03 40.89
N ASN A 419 -12.90 -8.91 40.12
CA ASN A 419 -12.59 -10.34 40.02
C ASN A 419 -12.02 -10.72 38.64
N SER A 420 -11.86 -9.76 37.74
CA SER A 420 -11.21 -9.93 36.44
C SER A 420 -10.39 -8.68 36.06
N ILE A 421 -9.33 -8.88 35.28
CA ILE A 421 -8.57 -7.80 34.66
C ILE A 421 -8.96 -7.75 33.19
N SER A 422 -9.43 -6.59 32.74
CA SER A 422 -9.94 -6.38 31.39
C SER A 422 -9.40 -5.10 30.75
N GLY A 423 -9.66 -4.96 29.46
CA GLY A 423 -9.29 -3.78 28.69
C GLY A 423 -9.73 -3.89 27.24
N HIS A 424 -9.40 -2.89 26.43
CA HIS A 424 -9.63 -2.92 24.98
C HIS A 424 -8.32 -2.72 24.22
N THR A 425 -8.11 -3.46 23.14
CA THR A 425 -7.01 -3.26 22.19
C THR A 425 -7.50 -3.47 20.75
N ILE A 426 -6.59 -3.61 19.78
CA ILE A 426 -6.97 -3.95 18.41
C ILE A 426 -7.60 -5.35 18.39
N PRO A 427 -8.72 -5.57 17.66
CA PRO A 427 -9.38 -6.87 17.61
C PRO A 427 -8.43 -8.03 17.28
N TYR A 428 -8.67 -9.18 17.94
CA TYR A 428 -7.90 -10.41 17.78
C TYR A 428 -6.42 -10.35 18.22
N ALA A 429 -5.97 -9.26 18.85
CA ALA A 429 -4.65 -9.22 19.44
C ALA A 429 -4.54 -10.21 20.62
N ASN A 430 -3.39 -10.87 20.72
CA ASN A 430 -3.07 -11.70 21.87
C ASN A 430 -2.59 -10.80 23.01
N VAL A 431 -3.07 -11.06 24.22
CA VAL A 431 -2.78 -10.25 25.41
C VAL A 431 -2.17 -11.13 26.49
N LYS A 432 -1.10 -10.63 27.13
CA LYS A 432 -0.50 -11.20 28.33
C LYS A 432 -0.63 -10.22 29.48
N ILE A 433 -1.13 -10.68 30.63
CA ILE A 433 -1.27 -9.87 31.85
C ILE A 433 -0.37 -10.48 32.92
N GLU A 434 0.53 -9.69 33.46
CA GLU A 434 1.56 -10.11 34.41
C GLU A 434 1.56 -9.20 35.64
N TYR A 435 1.47 -9.79 36.84
CA TYR A 435 1.65 -9.06 38.10
C TYR A 435 2.11 -10.01 39.20
N SER A 436 2.97 -9.50 40.10
CA SER A 436 3.65 -10.31 41.11
C SER A 436 4.35 -11.52 40.45
N ASN A 437 3.84 -12.75 40.64
CA ASN A 437 4.32 -13.99 40.01
C ASN A 437 3.23 -14.69 39.20
N LYS A 438 2.14 -13.99 38.86
CA LYS A 438 1.02 -14.52 38.07
C LYS A 438 1.15 -14.02 36.62
N ALA A 439 0.83 -14.89 35.68
CA ALA A 439 0.75 -14.57 34.27
C ALA A 439 -0.52 -15.20 33.69
N PHE A 440 -1.28 -14.40 32.95
CA PHE A 440 -2.50 -14.81 32.27
C PHE A 440 -2.40 -14.43 30.79
N THR A 441 -3.06 -15.22 29.94
CA THR A 441 -3.20 -14.90 28.52
C THR A 441 -4.67 -14.81 28.13
N ALA A 442 -4.95 -13.93 27.19
CA ALA A 442 -6.26 -13.77 26.57
C ALA A 442 -6.08 -13.40 25.09
N THR A 443 -7.16 -13.48 24.33
CA THR A 443 -7.24 -12.93 22.98
C THR A 443 -8.37 -11.91 22.96
N ALA A 444 -8.09 -10.72 22.44
CA ALA A 444 -9.11 -9.70 22.28
C ALA A 444 -10.19 -10.17 21.29
N ASP A 445 -11.45 -9.91 21.59
CA ASP A 445 -12.56 -10.28 20.73
C ASP A 445 -12.65 -9.37 19.48
N LYS A 446 -13.75 -9.51 18.72
CA LYS A 446 -14.02 -8.72 17.51
C LYS A 446 -14.18 -7.21 17.78
N ASP A 447 -14.57 -6.85 19.00
CA ASP A 447 -14.80 -5.47 19.46
C ASP A 447 -13.56 -4.92 20.17
N GLY A 448 -12.55 -5.77 20.39
CA GLY A 448 -11.26 -5.44 20.98
C GLY A 448 -11.19 -5.71 22.48
N LEU A 449 -12.26 -6.20 23.12
CA LEU A 449 -12.30 -6.49 24.55
C LEU A 449 -11.44 -7.73 24.85
N PHE A 450 -10.58 -7.62 25.86
CA PHE A 450 -9.92 -8.78 26.49
C PHE A 450 -10.26 -8.80 27.98
N GLU A 451 -10.35 -10.00 28.55
CA GLU A 451 -10.64 -10.18 29.97
C GLU A 451 -10.02 -11.49 30.48
N VAL A 452 -9.46 -11.46 31.70
CA VAL A 452 -9.00 -12.65 32.41
C VAL A 452 -9.56 -12.65 33.83
N ASN A 453 -10.09 -13.78 34.29
CA ASN A 453 -10.50 -13.95 35.68
C ASN A 453 -9.27 -14.06 36.59
N ILE A 454 -9.37 -13.48 37.80
CA ILE A 454 -8.34 -13.56 38.83
C ILE A 454 -8.91 -14.23 40.09
N ASP A 455 -8.15 -15.15 40.68
CA ASP A 455 -8.60 -15.93 41.85
C ASP A 455 -8.51 -15.16 43.18
N ALA A 456 -7.90 -13.97 43.17
CA ALA A 456 -7.75 -13.11 44.34
C ALA A 456 -7.56 -11.66 43.90
N ILE A 457 -8.01 -10.74 44.75
CA ILE A 457 -7.85 -9.29 44.60
C ILE A 457 -6.37 -8.94 44.39
N VAL A 458 -6.10 -8.01 43.48
CA VAL A 458 -4.75 -7.46 43.26
C VAL A 458 -4.47 -6.44 44.37
N PRO A 459 -3.43 -6.62 45.21
CA PRO A 459 -3.15 -5.69 46.30
C PRO A 459 -2.78 -4.28 45.81
N ASP A 460 -3.08 -3.26 46.61
CA ASP A 460 -2.61 -1.89 46.37
C ASP A 460 -1.09 -1.82 46.22
N ASN A 461 -0.63 -0.87 45.40
CA ASN A 461 0.74 -0.65 44.97
C ASN A 461 1.35 -1.81 44.15
N THR A 462 0.53 -2.79 43.72
CA THR A 462 0.98 -3.81 42.77
C THR A 462 1.10 -3.21 41.37
N ARG A 463 2.22 -3.47 40.71
CA ARG A 463 2.41 -3.13 39.30
C ARG A 463 1.83 -4.23 38.42
N VAL A 464 0.86 -3.89 37.59
CA VAL A 464 0.28 -4.78 36.58
C VAL A 464 0.86 -4.39 35.21
N LYS A 465 1.43 -5.36 34.51
CA LYS A 465 1.94 -5.22 33.15
C LYS A 465 0.95 -5.91 32.20
N VAL A 466 0.50 -5.19 31.18
CA VAL A 466 -0.32 -5.72 30.09
C VAL A 466 0.45 -5.59 28.79
N THR A 467 0.68 -6.71 28.12
CA THR A 467 1.36 -6.79 26.83
C THR A 467 0.36 -7.21 25.77
N SER A 468 0.19 -6.41 24.71
CA SER A 468 -0.62 -6.76 23.53
C SER A 468 0.29 -7.05 22.34
N CYS A 469 -0.04 -8.09 21.57
CA CYS A 469 0.72 -8.55 20.42
C CYS A 469 -0.19 -8.95 19.26
N LEU A 470 0.07 -8.39 18.07
CA LEU A 470 -0.62 -8.70 16.83
C LEU A 470 0.29 -8.33 15.65
N ASN A 471 0.38 -9.22 14.65
CA ASN A 471 1.25 -9.03 13.47
C ASN A 471 2.68 -8.66 13.86
N SER A 472 3.24 -9.27 14.91
CA SER A 472 4.59 -9.00 15.39
C SER A 472 4.82 -7.58 15.97
N CYS A 473 3.78 -6.75 16.08
CA CYS A 473 3.82 -5.52 16.85
C CYS A 473 3.51 -5.78 18.32
N TYR A 474 4.23 -5.09 19.20
CA TYR A 474 4.09 -5.21 20.64
C TYR A 474 3.68 -3.89 21.25
N THR A 475 2.93 -3.94 22.34
CA THR A 475 2.70 -2.79 23.20
C THR A 475 2.67 -3.24 24.64
N GLU A 476 3.44 -2.56 25.48
CA GLU A 476 3.43 -2.79 26.91
C GLU A 476 2.82 -1.58 27.61
N ARG A 477 1.85 -1.82 28.48
CA ARG A 477 1.35 -0.81 29.42
C ARG A 477 1.57 -1.33 30.83
N LYS A 478 2.01 -0.44 31.71
CA LYS A 478 2.27 -0.74 33.12
C LYS A 478 1.45 0.23 33.95
N VAL A 479 0.57 -0.30 34.79
CA VAL A 479 -0.29 0.49 35.69
C VAL A 479 -0.05 0.06 37.14
N THR A 480 -0.30 0.96 38.09
CA THR A 480 -0.20 0.68 39.53
C THR A 480 -1.59 0.63 40.12
N VAL A 481 -1.86 -0.39 40.94
CA VAL A 481 -3.14 -0.55 41.63
C VAL A 481 -3.20 0.38 42.86
N PRO A 482 -4.32 1.08 43.11
CA PRO A 482 -5.53 1.05 42.32
C PRO A 482 -5.39 1.92 41.07
N PHE A 483 -5.80 1.37 39.92
CA PHE A 483 -5.82 2.08 38.64
C PHE A 483 -7.26 2.47 38.33
N MET A 484 -7.53 3.75 38.12
CA MET A 484 -8.90 4.28 37.97
C MET A 484 -9.39 4.32 36.52
N GLY A 485 -8.75 3.56 35.62
CA GLY A 485 -9.05 3.57 34.19
C GLY A 485 -8.46 4.77 33.45
N GLU A 486 -8.76 4.86 32.16
CA GLU A 486 -8.19 5.86 31.25
C GLU A 486 -9.10 6.15 30.05
N LEU A 487 -8.81 7.26 29.38
CA LEU A 487 -9.47 7.67 28.15
C LEU A 487 -8.54 7.40 26.95
N THR A 488 -9.04 6.75 25.91
CA THR A 488 -8.21 6.33 24.77
C THR A 488 -8.94 6.50 23.44
N LEU A 489 -8.33 7.22 22.50
CA LEU A 489 -8.73 7.21 21.08
C LEU A 489 -8.14 5.94 20.45
N LEU A 490 -8.93 4.87 20.47
CA LEU A 490 -8.48 3.52 20.13
C LEU A 490 -8.29 3.31 18.63
N LYS A 491 -9.24 3.78 17.81
CA LYS A 491 -9.23 3.55 16.35
C LYS A 491 -9.89 4.69 15.60
N VAL A 492 -9.41 4.96 14.39
CA VAL A 492 -10.02 5.89 13.43
C VAL A 492 -10.07 5.25 12.04
N THR A 493 -10.97 5.72 11.18
CA THR A 493 -10.87 5.45 9.74
C THR A 493 -9.61 6.12 9.19
N GLU A 494 -8.74 5.34 8.57
CA GLU A 494 -7.41 5.78 8.14
C GLU A 494 -7.46 6.52 6.80
N ASN A 495 -7.69 5.79 5.70
CA ASN A 495 -7.80 6.37 4.37
C ASN A 495 -9.24 6.81 4.06
N ILE A 496 -9.42 8.05 3.62
CA ILE A 496 -10.72 8.69 3.41
C ILE A 496 -10.80 9.25 1.97
N PRO A 497 -11.14 8.41 0.98
CA PRO A 497 -11.31 8.87 -0.41
C PRO A 497 -12.64 9.61 -0.61
N PHE A 498 -12.63 10.59 -1.51
CA PHE A 498 -13.82 11.35 -1.91
C PHE A 498 -14.42 10.82 -3.21
N SER A 499 -15.73 10.97 -3.33
CA SER A 499 -16.49 10.67 -4.53
C SER A 499 -16.31 11.80 -5.54
N MET A 500 -16.12 11.44 -6.82
CA MET A 500 -16.15 12.41 -7.91
C MET A 500 -17.58 12.85 -8.28
N THR A 501 -18.60 12.14 -7.76
CA THR A 501 -19.99 12.55 -7.90
C THR A 501 -20.30 13.62 -6.84
N PRO A 502 -20.65 14.85 -7.24
CA PRO A 502 -20.94 15.91 -6.29
C PRO A 502 -22.26 15.68 -5.56
N LEU A 503 -22.31 16.06 -4.28
CA LEU A 503 -23.51 16.20 -3.48
C LEU A 503 -24.30 17.47 -3.84
N SER A 504 -23.59 18.51 -4.28
CA SER A 504 -24.13 19.77 -4.82
C SER A 504 -23.24 20.21 -5.97
N SER A 505 -23.83 20.72 -7.05
CA SER A 505 -23.08 21.25 -8.21
C SER A 505 -22.87 22.77 -8.17
N ASN A 506 -23.59 23.49 -7.29
CA ASN A 506 -23.42 24.93 -7.13
C ASN A 506 -23.65 25.38 -5.66
N PRO A 507 -22.59 25.56 -4.86
CA PRO A 507 -21.19 25.26 -5.18
C PRO A 507 -20.95 23.75 -5.29
N ILE A 508 -19.85 23.35 -5.95
CA ILE A 508 -19.41 21.95 -6.00
C ILE A 508 -19.07 21.49 -4.58
N VAL A 509 -19.71 20.43 -4.10
CA VAL A 509 -19.38 19.78 -2.83
C VAL A 509 -19.27 18.28 -3.05
N LEU A 510 -18.10 17.71 -2.78
CA LEU A 510 -17.81 16.28 -2.87
C LEU A 510 -17.92 15.64 -1.48
N HIS A 511 -18.56 14.48 -1.45
CA HIS A 511 -18.74 13.67 -0.24
C HIS A 511 -17.71 12.53 -0.20
N LYS A 512 -17.51 11.94 0.97
CA LYS A 512 -16.64 10.76 1.12
C LYS A 512 -17.26 9.55 0.43
N LYS A 513 -16.47 8.65 -0.14
CA LYS A 513 -16.97 7.37 -0.68
C LYS A 513 -17.61 6.49 0.41
N ASN A 514 -17.05 6.52 1.62
CA ASN A 514 -17.47 5.67 2.74
C ASN A 514 -17.74 6.49 4.01
N LYS A 515 -18.50 5.91 4.95
CA LYS A 515 -18.63 6.45 6.31
C LYS A 515 -17.29 6.41 7.04
N THR A 516 -17.09 7.34 7.97
CA THR A 516 -15.90 7.37 8.83
C THR A 516 -16.31 7.11 10.28
N VAL A 517 -15.52 6.30 10.98
CA VAL A 517 -15.78 5.89 12.36
C VAL A 517 -14.56 6.22 13.21
N ILE A 518 -14.82 6.82 14.36
CA ILE A 518 -13.84 7.06 15.42
C ILE A 518 -14.31 6.24 16.64
N THR A 519 -13.41 5.45 17.22
CA THR A 519 -13.69 4.64 18.40
C THR A 519 -12.90 5.20 19.58
N VAL A 520 -13.62 5.62 20.61
CA VAL A 520 -13.07 6.11 21.87
C VAL A 520 -13.51 5.17 22.99
N ILE A 521 -12.57 4.77 23.84
CA ILE A 521 -12.83 3.99 25.05
C ILE A 521 -12.63 4.90 26.24
N ASP A 522 -13.66 5.03 27.07
CA ASP A 522 -13.60 5.74 28.34
C ASP A 522 -13.82 4.73 29.46
N SER A 523 -12.73 4.36 30.12
CA SER A 523 -12.75 3.41 31.25
C SER A 523 -12.60 4.11 32.60
N ARG A 524 -12.57 5.46 32.64
CA ARG A 524 -12.35 6.23 33.87
C ARG A 524 -13.50 6.04 34.85
N VAL A 525 -13.17 5.68 36.10
CA VAL A 525 -14.15 5.62 37.21
C VAL A 525 -14.71 7.01 37.51
N ASN A 526 -13.85 8.02 37.57
CA ASN A 526 -14.24 9.42 37.75
C ASN A 526 -14.45 10.08 36.38
N SER A 527 -15.48 9.65 35.66
CA SER A 527 -15.73 10.08 34.28
C SER A 527 -16.32 11.47 34.17
N THR A 528 -15.63 12.34 33.45
CA THR A 528 -16.09 13.65 32.96
C THR A 528 -16.42 13.57 31.46
N ASN A 529 -17.15 14.56 30.94
CA ASN A 529 -17.29 14.70 29.49
C ASN A 529 -15.91 14.84 28.84
N TRP A 530 -15.77 14.29 27.65
CA TRP A 530 -14.58 14.44 26.81
C TRP A 530 -15.00 14.97 25.45
N LYS A 531 -14.05 15.58 24.75
CA LYS A 531 -14.26 16.29 23.50
C LYS A 531 -13.38 15.71 22.40
N LEU A 532 -13.96 15.55 21.21
CA LEU A 532 -13.24 15.12 20.01
C LEU A 532 -12.99 16.33 19.11
N TYR A 533 -11.73 16.49 18.71
CA TYR A 533 -11.26 17.54 17.84
C TYR A 533 -10.66 16.99 16.56
N ILE A 534 -10.70 17.83 15.52
CA ILE A 534 -10.12 17.57 14.22
C ILE A 534 -9.34 18.79 13.71
N ASN A 535 -8.22 18.53 13.01
CA ASN A 535 -7.46 19.52 12.23
C ASN A 535 -6.64 18.80 11.13
N PHE A 536 -6.00 19.56 10.24
CA PHE A 536 -4.95 19.03 9.35
C PHE A 536 -3.59 19.63 9.70
N THR A 537 -2.49 19.00 9.25
CA THR A 537 -1.15 19.61 9.37
C THR A 537 -0.87 20.60 8.24
N ASN A 538 -1.30 20.27 7.03
CA ASN A 538 -1.15 21.08 5.82
C ASN A 538 -2.46 21.06 5.01
N PRO A 539 -2.72 22.06 4.15
CA PRO A 539 -3.83 21.98 3.21
C PRO A 539 -3.66 20.79 2.24
N MET A 540 -4.68 20.49 1.44
CA MET A 540 -4.58 19.49 0.39
C MET A 540 -3.60 19.94 -0.69
N ILE A 541 -2.61 19.10 -1.00
CA ILE A 541 -1.49 19.42 -1.89
C ILE A 541 -1.32 18.27 -2.90
N ASP A 542 -0.98 18.60 -4.15
CA ASP A 542 -0.62 17.61 -5.17
C ASP A 542 0.89 17.36 -5.25
N SER A 543 1.30 16.39 -6.06
CA SER A 543 2.72 16.05 -6.24
C SER A 543 3.58 17.18 -6.86
N SER A 544 2.96 18.21 -7.46
CA SER A 544 3.64 19.38 -8.03
C SER A 544 3.77 20.54 -7.02
N GLY A 545 3.15 20.41 -5.84
CA GLY A 545 3.08 21.46 -4.82
C GLY A 545 1.90 22.41 -5.00
N LYS A 546 0.96 22.12 -5.92
CA LYS A 546 -0.27 22.90 -6.09
C LYS A 546 -1.18 22.65 -4.88
N VAL A 547 -1.74 23.73 -4.35
CA VAL A 547 -2.59 23.68 -3.15
C VAL A 547 -4.07 23.83 -3.52
N LEU A 548 -4.93 23.05 -2.86
CA LEU A 548 -6.37 23.29 -2.77
C LEU A 548 -6.67 24.12 -1.53
N ILE A 549 -6.60 25.44 -1.69
CA ILE A 549 -6.84 26.41 -0.61
C ILE A 549 -8.31 26.31 -0.17
N ASP A 550 -8.53 26.33 1.15
CA ASP A 550 -9.86 26.43 1.78
C ASP A 550 -10.90 25.38 1.35
N SER A 551 -10.43 24.23 0.84
CA SER A 551 -11.30 23.27 0.17
C SER A 551 -11.86 22.18 1.10
N LEU A 552 -11.28 21.97 2.29
CA LEU A 552 -11.77 20.99 3.26
C LEU A 552 -12.82 21.59 4.18
N LEU A 553 -14.00 20.97 4.21
CA LEU A 553 -15.12 21.29 5.09
C LEU A 553 -15.36 20.15 6.07
N PHE A 554 -15.94 20.48 7.21
CA PHE A 554 -16.48 19.50 8.14
C PHE A 554 -17.93 19.84 8.48
N LYS A 555 -18.84 18.88 8.29
CA LYS A 555 -20.26 19.01 8.60
C LYS A 555 -20.64 18.17 9.82
N LYS A 556 -21.00 18.82 10.92
CA LYS A 556 -21.39 18.18 12.18
C LYS A 556 -22.75 17.46 12.08
N PHE A 557 -23.10 16.74 13.14
CA PHE A 557 -24.36 15.99 13.25
C PHE A 557 -25.60 16.89 13.14
N ASP A 558 -25.56 18.08 13.72
CA ASP A 558 -26.58 19.12 13.67
C ASP A 558 -26.68 19.87 12.33
N ASN A 559 -25.83 19.53 11.34
CA ASN A 559 -25.64 20.19 10.05
C ASN A 559 -24.84 21.49 10.05
N GLU A 560 -24.34 21.95 11.21
CA GLU A 560 -23.37 23.04 11.24
C GLU A 560 -22.14 22.62 10.43
N SER A 561 -21.65 23.51 9.56
CA SER A 561 -20.48 23.25 8.72
C SER A 561 -19.43 24.34 8.90
N PHE A 562 -18.16 23.95 8.95
CA PHE A 562 -17.05 24.88 9.03
C PHE A 562 -15.89 24.44 8.11
N LYS A 563 -15.07 25.41 7.69
CA LYS A 563 -13.81 25.12 6.99
C LYS A 563 -12.81 24.55 7.98
N LEU A 564 -12.23 23.40 7.63
CA LEU A 564 -11.15 22.82 8.41
C LEU A 564 -9.88 23.65 8.22
N THR A 565 -9.09 23.80 9.28
CA THR A 565 -7.80 24.50 9.25
C THR A 565 -6.75 23.71 10.02
N THR A 566 -5.56 24.29 10.18
CA THR A 566 -4.52 23.75 11.04
C THR A 566 -4.86 23.82 12.54
N ASN A 567 -5.83 24.66 12.91
CA ASN A 567 -6.28 24.78 14.30
C ASN A 567 -7.32 23.70 14.63
N LYS A 568 -7.20 23.12 15.83
CA LYS A 568 -8.17 22.15 16.36
C LYS A 568 -9.59 22.73 16.37
N LYS A 569 -10.56 21.95 15.90
CA LYS A 569 -11.99 22.27 15.91
C LYS A 569 -12.79 21.17 16.59
N LEU A 570 -13.66 21.55 17.53
CA LEU A 570 -14.54 20.64 18.24
C LEU A 570 -15.61 20.09 17.29
N VAL A 571 -15.79 18.76 17.27
CA VAL A 571 -16.76 18.08 16.40
C VAL A 571 -17.69 17.13 17.13
N TYR A 572 -17.35 16.74 18.35
CA TYR A 572 -18.21 15.92 19.19
C TYR A 572 -17.85 16.17 20.66
N GLU A 573 -18.85 16.18 21.52
CA GLU A 573 -18.70 16.19 22.97
C GLU A 573 -19.49 15.01 23.54
N SER A 574 -18.85 14.24 24.42
CA SER A 574 -19.48 13.11 25.06
C SER A 574 -20.32 13.51 26.26
N SER A 575 -21.09 12.55 26.77
CA SER A 575 -21.70 12.63 28.09
C SER A 575 -20.93 11.72 29.04
N THR A 576 -20.94 12.04 30.33
CA THR A 576 -20.43 11.14 31.37
C THR A 576 -20.99 9.72 31.24
N ASN A 577 -20.14 8.72 31.44
CA ASN A 577 -20.53 7.30 31.45
C ASN A 577 -20.88 6.78 32.86
N ASN A 578 -20.95 7.71 33.84
CA ASN A 578 -21.19 7.43 35.26
C ASN A 578 -20.20 6.41 35.86
N GLY A 579 -18.94 6.43 35.40
CA GLY A 579 -17.87 5.54 35.85
C GLY A 579 -17.91 4.12 35.28
N ASN A 580 -18.84 3.82 34.37
CA ASN A 580 -18.88 2.54 33.67
C ASN A 580 -18.00 2.58 32.42
N VAL A 581 -17.33 1.49 32.08
CA VAL A 581 -16.59 1.40 30.82
C VAL A 581 -17.50 1.68 29.62
N GLY A 582 -17.21 2.74 28.88
CA GLY A 582 -17.96 3.17 27.71
C GLY A 582 -17.17 3.02 26.42
N VAL A 583 -17.78 2.39 25.41
CA VAL A 583 -17.25 2.31 24.04
C VAL A 583 -18.07 3.22 23.14
N SER A 584 -17.48 4.31 22.67
CA SER A 584 -18.14 5.30 21.81
C SER A 584 -17.67 5.15 20.36
N ASN A 585 -18.57 4.76 19.47
CA ASN A 585 -18.34 4.69 18.01
C ASN A 585 -18.96 5.91 17.32
N ILE A 586 -18.21 7.00 17.22
CA ILE A 586 -18.64 8.23 16.55
C ILE A 586 -18.60 8.00 15.04
N THR A 587 -19.78 7.84 14.43
CA THR A 587 -19.92 7.50 13.01
C THR A 587 -20.45 8.68 12.21
N PHE A 588 -19.64 9.20 11.29
CA PHE A 588 -20.09 10.19 10.31
C PHE A 588 -20.46 9.49 9.01
N SER A 589 -21.68 9.73 8.51
CA SER A 589 -22.14 9.25 7.19
C SER A 589 -21.32 9.87 6.05
N THR A 590 -21.54 9.42 4.82
CA THR A 590 -20.82 9.92 3.64
C THR A 590 -20.96 11.44 3.46
N ASP A 591 -22.16 11.98 3.76
CA ASP A 591 -22.55 13.39 3.68
C ASP A 591 -22.30 14.22 4.97
N LYS A 592 -21.78 13.61 6.03
CA LYS A 592 -21.43 14.25 7.32
C LYS A 592 -19.95 14.09 7.63
N GLY A 593 -19.37 14.86 8.53
CA GLY A 593 -17.94 14.87 8.78
C GLY A 593 -17.19 15.55 7.63
N LEU A 594 -16.04 15.00 7.21
CA LEU A 594 -15.21 15.60 6.15
C LEU A 594 -15.94 15.65 4.79
N LEU A 595 -15.84 16.80 4.11
CA LEU A 595 -16.35 17.11 2.77
C LEU A 595 -15.29 17.94 2.01
N ILE A 596 -15.31 17.92 0.68
CA ILE A 596 -14.48 18.80 -0.16
C ILE A 596 -15.38 19.79 -0.89
N SER A 597 -15.03 21.07 -0.86
CA SER A 597 -15.65 22.15 -1.64
C SER A 597 -14.53 22.88 -2.38
N PRO A 598 -14.14 22.41 -3.57
CA PRO A 598 -12.98 22.96 -4.25
C PRO A 598 -13.26 24.39 -4.71
N THR A 599 -12.25 25.26 -4.62
CA THR A 599 -12.33 26.68 -5.04
C THR A 599 -12.07 26.89 -6.53
N LYS A 600 -11.71 25.82 -7.25
CA LYS A 600 -11.39 25.77 -8.69
C LYS A 600 -11.82 24.42 -9.25
N ASP A 601 -11.89 24.31 -10.57
CA ASP A 601 -12.12 23.03 -11.23
C ASP A 601 -10.97 22.06 -10.96
N LEU A 602 -11.32 20.80 -10.69
CA LEU A 602 -10.37 19.70 -10.51
C LEU A 602 -10.18 19.00 -11.86
N LEU A 603 -8.94 18.83 -12.29
CA LEU A 603 -8.61 18.10 -13.51
C LEU A 603 -8.53 16.60 -13.23
N GLU A 604 -8.83 15.76 -14.23
CA GLU A 604 -8.89 14.30 -14.10
C GLU A 604 -7.54 13.67 -13.67
N ASP A 605 -6.42 14.30 -14.04
CA ASP A 605 -5.06 13.83 -13.70
C ASP A 605 -4.49 14.50 -12.43
N GLU A 606 -5.28 15.31 -11.71
CA GLU A 606 -4.84 15.93 -10.45
C GLU A 606 -5.25 15.09 -9.25
N ASP A 607 -4.28 14.84 -8.37
CA ASP A 607 -4.47 14.07 -7.15
C ASP A 607 -3.93 14.88 -5.97
N TYR A 608 -4.83 15.22 -5.04
CA TYR A 608 -4.52 16.02 -3.87
C TYR A 608 -4.79 15.22 -2.61
N SER A 609 -3.88 15.30 -1.65
CA SER A 609 -4.00 14.61 -0.37
C SER A 609 -3.58 15.50 0.80
N THR A 610 -4.01 15.13 2.01
CA THR A 610 -3.54 15.71 3.27
C THR A 610 -3.73 14.72 4.41
N MET A 611 -3.05 14.94 5.53
CA MET A 611 -3.23 14.21 6.77
C MET A 611 -4.15 14.95 7.73
N ILE A 612 -5.11 14.21 8.28
CA ILE A 612 -6.07 14.67 9.27
C ILE A 612 -5.66 14.14 10.64
N ILE A 613 -5.65 15.00 11.65
CA ILE A 613 -5.39 14.64 13.03
C ILE A 613 -6.71 14.62 13.80
N TRP A 614 -6.94 13.52 14.51
CA TRP A 614 -7.98 13.41 15.51
C TRP A 614 -7.34 13.47 16.89
N SER A 615 -7.92 14.26 17.79
CA SER A 615 -7.45 14.34 19.18
C SER A 615 -8.64 14.35 20.14
N ILE A 616 -8.40 13.82 21.34
CA ILE A 616 -9.37 13.85 22.42
C ILE A 616 -8.81 14.67 23.56
N GLU A 617 -9.69 15.43 24.22
CA GLU A 617 -9.36 16.22 25.40
C GLU A 617 -10.47 16.04 26.44
N GLU A 618 -10.10 16.13 27.71
CA GLU A 618 -11.04 16.16 28.84
C GLU A 618 -11.53 17.59 29.09
#